data_AF-A0A939JQR7-F1
#
_entry.id   AF-A0A939JQR7-F1
#
_cell.length_a   1.000
_cell.length_b   1.000
_cell.length_c   1.000
_cell.angle_alpha   90.00
_cell.angle_beta   90.00
_cell.angle_gamma   90.00
#
_symmetry.space_group_name_H-M   'P 1'
#
loop_
_entity.id
_entity.type
_entity.pdbx_description
1 polymer ?
#
loop_
_entity_poly.entity_id
_entity_poly.type
_entity_poly.pdbx_seq_one_letter_code
_entity_poly.pdbx_strand_id
1 'polypeptide(L)'
;MVNGLEGVEWPRQEIEGHGQFTVTAQDLAFDVVLRAEATGTGADRTPRLTVESITVASQPTFHLDEKSLTIEGRTIDQATLDIWKRAAADAFNSADAGKALTGKLVDTLADPSFRDQFSSTVTAQLVKALDGVLGAVPTGSLPSDDSGFPAKYGPLEVYLFDRLRASVNDTGSGFYPPTVVLGATDPTLEPYDLGDIDLGSYKIGVATADLGFKRGSIKGISNVLIPVKDAALTDRGIGATLRFGRLPGDVKVPAPPLTITGRWSVSFPDTAAAAAAAPEHATANGDDTIEGDITIKIDHPSATAGLSFSGRDADELTIGLDALTLAIATKDLQITVDFDQPTIWKAAIEKVLNKDEVKQKIIDGVQSTADTHRADIAKELTDNARAVIHTKLEG
;
A
#
# COMPACT_ATOMS: atom_id res chain seq x y z
N MET A 1 -68.58 -31.44 43.25
CA MET A 1 -69.62 -30.66 42.56
C MET A 1 -70.17 -29.64 43.54
N VAL A 2 -69.81 -28.37 43.37
CA VAL A 2 -70.57 -27.27 43.97
C VAL A 2 -71.30 -26.63 42.79
N ASN A 3 -72.59 -26.91 42.68
CA ASN A 3 -73.47 -26.29 41.68
C ASN A 3 -73.99 -24.98 42.27
N GLY A 4 -73.78 -23.86 41.57
CA GLY A 4 -74.25 -22.53 42.01
C GLY A 4 -73.48 -21.31 41.53
N LEU A 5 -72.58 -21.43 40.54
CA LEU A 5 -71.74 -20.32 40.06
C LEU A 5 -72.03 -19.92 38.60
N GLU A 6 -73.27 -20.11 38.13
CA GLU A 6 -73.69 -19.47 36.87
C GLU A 6 -74.18 -18.05 37.17
N GLY A 7 -73.44 -17.05 36.68
CA GLY A 7 -73.79 -15.63 36.82
C GLY A 7 -72.92 -14.79 37.76
N VAL A 8 -71.87 -15.36 38.36
CA VAL A 8 -70.90 -14.60 39.17
C VAL A 8 -69.80 -14.04 38.26
N GLU A 9 -69.92 -12.77 37.88
CA GLU A 9 -68.76 -12.02 37.38
C GLU A 9 -67.82 -11.78 38.56
N TRP A 10 -66.79 -12.62 38.64
CA TRP A 10 -65.69 -12.41 39.56
C TRP A 10 -65.06 -11.04 39.27
N PRO A 11 -64.78 -10.21 40.30
CA PRO A 11 -64.16 -8.92 40.10
C PRO A 11 -62.84 -9.13 39.35
N ARG A 12 -62.78 -8.61 38.12
CA ARG A 12 -61.54 -8.52 37.36
C ARG A 12 -60.80 -7.30 37.87
N GLN A 13 -59.73 -7.54 38.63
CA GLN A 13 -58.80 -6.47 38.96
C GLN A 13 -57.82 -6.36 37.80
N GLU A 14 -57.93 -5.27 37.04
CA GLU A 14 -56.88 -4.87 36.12
C GLU A 14 -55.73 -4.32 36.96
N ILE A 15 -54.58 -4.97 36.87
CA ILE A 15 -53.39 -4.60 37.62
C ILE A 15 -52.31 -4.34 36.58
N GLU A 16 -51.89 -3.09 36.49
CA GLU A 16 -50.78 -2.68 35.63
C GLU A 16 -49.48 -2.81 36.42
N GLY A 17 -48.58 -3.66 35.93
CA GLY A 17 -47.21 -3.78 36.44
C GLY A 17 -46.27 -3.01 35.54
N HIS A 18 -45.53 -2.06 36.11
CA HIS A 18 -44.40 -1.41 35.44
C HIS A 18 -43.09 -2.01 35.95
N GLY A 19 -42.11 -2.05 35.07
CA GLY A 19 -40.82 -2.67 35.37
C GLY A 19 -39.82 -2.52 34.24
N GLN A 20 -38.59 -2.93 34.53
CA GLN A 20 -37.54 -3.07 33.53
C GLN A 20 -37.24 -4.55 33.35
N PHE A 21 -36.85 -4.90 32.14
CA PHE A 21 -36.39 -6.24 31.81
C PHE A 21 -35.25 -6.14 30.80
N THR A 22 -34.37 -7.14 30.81
CA THR A 22 -33.33 -7.28 29.80
C THR A 22 -33.67 -8.48 28.93
N VAL A 23 -33.79 -8.25 27.62
CA VAL A 23 -33.85 -9.34 26.64
C VAL A 23 -32.47 -9.50 26.03
N THR A 24 -31.98 -10.74 26.02
CA THR A 24 -30.78 -11.10 25.27
C THR A 24 -31.21 -11.78 23.99
N ALA A 25 -30.68 -11.31 22.87
CA ALA A 25 -30.79 -12.00 21.59
C ALA A 25 -29.49 -12.77 21.32
N GLN A 26 -29.61 -14.04 20.99
CA GLN A 26 -28.46 -14.91 20.65
C GLN A 26 -28.51 -15.26 19.17
N ASP A 27 -27.34 -15.59 18.62
CA ASP A 27 -27.16 -16.04 17.24
C ASP A 27 -27.68 -15.05 16.19
N LEU A 28 -27.57 -13.75 16.44
CA LEU A 28 -27.91 -12.71 15.46
C LEU A 28 -26.85 -12.66 14.35
N ALA A 29 -27.28 -12.91 13.11
CA ALA A 29 -26.47 -12.72 11.91
C ALA A 29 -27.26 -11.92 10.88
N PHE A 30 -26.59 -11.02 10.17
CA PHE A 30 -27.17 -10.18 9.14
C PHE A 30 -26.35 -10.27 7.87
N ASP A 31 -27.02 -10.37 6.74
CA ASP A 31 -26.42 -10.13 5.44
C ASP A 31 -26.70 -8.69 5.03
N VAL A 32 -25.63 -7.93 4.73
CA VAL A 32 -25.70 -6.53 4.34
C VAL A 32 -25.18 -6.39 2.93
N VAL A 33 -25.99 -5.84 2.04
CA VAL A 33 -25.57 -5.48 0.69
C VAL A 33 -25.23 -4.01 0.68
N LEU A 34 -23.97 -3.71 0.37
CA LEU A 34 -23.44 -2.36 0.28
C LEU A 34 -23.11 -2.04 -1.18
N ARG A 35 -23.52 -0.85 -1.61
CA ARG A 35 -23.03 -0.23 -2.83
C ARG A 35 -21.99 0.81 -2.48
N ALA A 36 -20.83 0.71 -3.12
CA ALA A 36 -19.74 1.66 -2.96
C ALA A 36 -19.63 2.58 -4.17
N GLU A 37 -19.49 3.88 -3.94
CA GLU A 37 -19.31 4.88 -4.99
C GLU A 37 -18.47 6.07 -4.49
N ALA A 38 -17.99 6.91 -5.40
CA ALA A 38 -17.50 8.24 -5.07
C ALA A 38 -18.55 9.28 -5.49
N THR A 39 -18.86 10.21 -4.60
CA THR A 39 -19.78 11.33 -4.85
C THR A 39 -19.04 12.65 -4.84
N GLY A 40 -19.61 13.69 -5.45
CA GLY A 40 -18.95 14.98 -5.64
C GLY A 40 -18.18 15.07 -6.96
N THR A 41 -17.50 16.20 -7.17
CA THR A 41 -16.77 16.48 -8.42
C THR A 41 -15.41 17.08 -8.12
N GLY A 42 -14.40 16.70 -8.89
CA GLY A 42 -13.04 17.24 -8.77
C GLY A 42 -12.46 17.05 -7.36
N ALA A 43 -12.04 18.16 -6.74
CA ALA A 43 -11.40 18.12 -5.42
C ALA A 43 -12.35 17.78 -4.25
N ASP A 44 -13.67 17.87 -4.46
CA ASP A 44 -14.69 17.64 -3.42
C ASP A 44 -15.21 16.19 -3.41
N ARG A 45 -14.55 15.29 -4.14
CA ARG A 45 -14.93 13.88 -4.18
C ARG A 45 -14.77 13.23 -2.81
N THR A 46 -15.75 12.41 -2.43
CA THR A 46 -15.76 11.65 -1.17
C THR A 46 -16.31 10.23 -1.41
N PRO A 47 -15.81 9.22 -0.69
CA PRO A 47 -16.32 7.87 -0.80
C PRO A 47 -17.67 7.77 -0.09
N ARG A 48 -18.57 6.95 -0.61
CA ARG A 48 -19.88 6.70 -0.04
C ARG A 48 -20.19 5.22 -0.09
N LEU A 49 -20.67 4.69 1.04
CA LEU A 49 -21.27 3.37 1.14
C LEU A 49 -22.77 3.52 1.39
N THR A 50 -23.58 2.94 0.53
CA THR A 50 -25.03 2.91 0.65
C THR A 50 -25.49 1.50 0.95
N VAL A 51 -26.24 1.33 2.02
CA VAL A 51 -26.88 0.07 2.39
C VAL A 51 -28.11 -0.13 1.51
N GLU A 52 -28.01 -1.06 0.55
CA GLU A 52 -29.11 -1.40 -0.35
C GLU A 52 -30.13 -2.30 0.34
N SER A 53 -29.63 -3.27 1.12
CA SER A 53 -30.48 -4.17 1.90
C SER A 53 -29.76 -4.72 3.13
N ILE A 54 -30.55 -5.01 4.16
CA ILE A 54 -30.13 -5.78 5.34
C ILE A 54 -31.15 -6.89 5.52
N THR A 55 -30.69 -8.13 5.61
CA THR A 55 -31.54 -9.30 5.85
C THR A 55 -31.03 -10.07 7.04
N VAL A 56 -31.95 -10.55 7.89
CA VAL A 56 -31.61 -11.44 8.99
C VAL A 56 -31.27 -12.81 8.41
N ALA A 57 -30.02 -13.24 8.56
CA ALA A 57 -29.49 -14.48 8.02
C ALA A 57 -29.69 -15.67 8.97
N SER A 58 -30.03 -15.41 10.23
CA SER A 58 -30.20 -16.40 11.28
C SER A 58 -31.63 -16.49 11.82
N GLN A 59 -31.85 -17.43 12.73
CA GLN A 59 -33.05 -17.50 13.57
C GLN A 59 -32.70 -17.10 15.00
N PRO A 60 -32.73 -15.80 15.33
CA PRO A 60 -32.33 -15.34 16.65
C PRO A 60 -33.27 -15.90 17.72
N THR A 61 -32.69 -16.32 18.85
CA THR A 61 -33.45 -16.69 20.03
C THR A 61 -33.45 -15.53 21.02
N PHE A 62 -34.61 -15.23 21.58
CA PHE A 62 -34.78 -14.16 22.55
C PHE A 62 -35.02 -14.78 23.92
N HIS A 63 -34.26 -14.34 24.92
CA HIS A 63 -34.42 -14.79 26.27
C HIS A 63 -34.58 -13.62 27.23
N LEU A 64 -35.65 -13.65 28.01
CA LEU A 64 -35.84 -12.80 29.18
C LEU A 64 -35.40 -13.57 30.43
N ASP A 65 -34.44 -12.99 31.16
CA ASP A 65 -34.03 -13.50 32.47
C ASP A 65 -35.07 -13.08 33.50
N GLU A 66 -35.78 -14.05 34.09
CA GLU A 66 -36.78 -13.85 35.14
C GLU A 66 -36.22 -13.05 36.33
N LYS A 67 -34.92 -13.19 36.63
CA LYS A 67 -34.26 -12.45 37.72
C LYS A 67 -34.10 -10.96 37.43
N SER A 68 -34.12 -10.58 36.15
CA SER A 68 -34.05 -9.18 35.71
C SER A 68 -35.40 -8.46 35.78
N LEU A 69 -36.51 -9.21 35.93
CA LEU A 69 -37.85 -8.67 35.90
C LEU A 69 -38.22 -8.03 37.26
N THR A 70 -38.44 -6.72 37.24
CA THR A 70 -39.09 -6.00 38.34
C THR A 70 -40.58 -5.84 38.05
N ILE A 71 -41.42 -6.03 39.07
CA ILE A 71 -42.87 -5.74 38.98
C ILE A 71 -43.18 -4.81 40.14
N GLU A 72 -43.56 -3.58 39.82
CA GLU A 72 -43.96 -2.60 40.82
C GLU A 72 -45.41 -2.85 41.28
N GLY A 73 -45.60 -3.06 42.59
CA GLY A 73 -46.93 -3.22 43.19
C GLY A 73 -46.85 -3.32 44.71
N ARG A 74 -47.29 -2.27 45.43
CA ARG A 74 -47.19 -2.19 46.91
C ARG A 74 -48.19 -3.08 47.67
N THR A 75 -49.14 -3.69 46.96
CA THR A 75 -50.28 -4.44 47.55
C THR A 75 -50.35 -5.90 47.12
N ILE A 76 -49.36 -6.41 46.38
CA ILE A 76 -49.34 -7.79 45.88
C ILE A 76 -48.43 -8.63 46.77
N ASP A 77 -48.90 -9.80 47.21
CA ASP A 77 -48.09 -10.73 47.99
C ASP A 77 -47.02 -11.41 47.12
N GLN A 78 -45.97 -11.93 47.78
CA GLN A 78 -44.82 -12.49 47.07
C GLN A 78 -45.17 -13.70 46.19
N ALA A 79 -46.14 -14.54 46.59
CA ALA A 79 -46.49 -15.73 45.81
C ALA A 79 -47.20 -15.35 44.50
N THR A 80 -48.07 -14.34 44.55
CA THR A 80 -48.70 -13.77 43.36
C THR A 80 -47.66 -13.12 42.44
N LEU A 81 -46.69 -12.38 42.99
CA LEU A 81 -45.58 -11.79 42.23
C LEU A 81 -44.73 -12.86 41.52
N ASP A 82 -44.39 -13.96 42.19
CA ASP A 82 -43.57 -15.03 41.61
C ASP A 82 -44.30 -15.77 40.46
N ILE A 83 -45.62 -15.99 40.59
CA ILE A 83 -46.44 -16.56 39.50
C ILE A 83 -46.42 -15.63 38.28
N TRP A 84 -46.48 -14.32 38.49
CA TRP A 84 -46.49 -13.34 37.41
C TRP A 84 -45.14 -13.22 36.74
N LYS A 85 -44.06 -13.25 37.50
CA LYS A 85 -42.70 -13.29 36.96
C LYS A 85 -42.51 -14.47 36.01
N ARG A 86 -42.96 -15.65 36.43
CA ARG A 86 -42.94 -16.86 35.59
C ARG A 86 -43.83 -16.71 34.35
N ALA A 87 -45.06 -16.23 34.51
CA ALA A 87 -45.97 -16.03 33.36
C ALA A 87 -45.42 -15.01 32.34
N ALA A 88 -44.79 -13.93 32.82
CA ALA A 88 -44.13 -12.94 31.97
C ALA A 88 -42.92 -13.54 31.25
N ALA A 89 -42.07 -14.29 31.96
CA ALA A 89 -40.93 -14.99 31.37
C ALA A 89 -41.39 -16.03 30.33
N ASP A 90 -42.40 -16.83 30.62
CA ASP A 90 -42.96 -17.82 29.69
C ASP A 90 -43.56 -17.15 28.44
N ALA A 91 -44.23 -16.02 28.61
CA ALA A 91 -44.77 -15.25 27.49
C ALA A 91 -43.65 -14.68 26.60
N PHE A 92 -42.63 -14.05 27.19
CA PHE A 92 -41.49 -13.48 26.46
C PHE A 92 -40.61 -14.54 25.79
N ASN A 93 -40.41 -15.68 26.44
CA ASN A 93 -39.62 -16.80 25.93
C ASN A 93 -40.42 -17.72 24.99
N SER A 94 -41.69 -17.38 24.71
CA SER A 94 -42.53 -18.14 23.78
C SER A 94 -42.08 -17.98 22.33
N ALA A 95 -42.39 -18.98 21.50
CA ALA A 95 -42.10 -18.95 20.08
C ALA A 95 -42.80 -17.77 19.35
N ASP A 96 -43.99 -17.38 19.80
CA ASP A 96 -44.75 -16.28 19.19
C ASP A 96 -44.16 -14.92 19.54
N ALA A 97 -43.68 -14.72 20.78
CA ALA A 97 -42.91 -13.55 21.15
C ALA A 97 -41.61 -13.46 20.34
N GLY A 98 -40.89 -14.59 20.19
CA GLY A 98 -39.69 -14.65 19.34
C GLY A 98 -39.96 -14.27 17.87
N LYS A 99 -41.06 -14.76 17.28
CA LYS A 99 -41.49 -14.36 15.93
C LYS A 99 -41.83 -12.87 15.85
N ALA A 100 -42.55 -12.33 16.83
CA ALA A 100 -42.92 -10.92 16.85
C ALA A 100 -41.70 -10.00 17.00
N LEU A 101 -40.75 -10.35 17.88
CA LEU A 101 -39.49 -9.63 18.06
C LEU A 101 -38.62 -9.69 16.80
N THR A 102 -38.53 -10.87 16.16
CA THR A 102 -37.83 -11.02 14.88
C THR A 102 -38.49 -10.19 13.79
N GLY A 103 -39.82 -10.20 13.70
CA GLY A 103 -40.57 -9.37 12.74
C GLY A 103 -40.29 -7.89 12.93
N LYS A 104 -40.28 -7.39 14.18
CA LYS A 104 -39.93 -6.01 14.49
C LYS A 104 -38.47 -5.66 14.17
N LEU A 105 -37.55 -6.59 14.41
CA LEU A 105 -36.17 -6.42 13.98
C LEU A 105 -36.09 -6.29 12.46
N VAL A 106 -36.72 -7.19 11.70
CA VAL A 106 -36.76 -7.15 10.24
C VAL A 106 -37.38 -5.85 9.72
N ASP A 107 -38.52 -5.41 10.28
CA ASP A 107 -39.16 -4.14 9.93
C ASP A 107 -38.22 -2.96 10.15
N THR A 108 -37.49 -2.95 11.28
CA THR A 108 -36.53 -1.89 11.61
C THR A 108 -35.35 -1.87 10.66
N LEU A 109 -34.82 -3.04 10.29
CA LEU A 109 -33.71 -3.16 9.33
C LEU A 109 -34.14 -2.83 7.89
N ALA A 110 -35.44 -2.96 7.59
CA ALA A 110 -36.04 -2.54 6.34
C ALA A 110 -36.37 -1.03 6.28
N ASP A 111 -36.40 -0.35 7.42
CA ASP A 111 -36.72 1.06 7.50
C ASP A 111 -35.67 1.92 6.78
N PRO A 112 -36.09 2.81 5.85
CA PRO A 112 -35.16 3.67 5.11
C PRO A 112 -34.31 4.57 6.01
N SER A 113 -34.86 5.09 7.11
CA SER A 113 -34.13 5.98 8.02
C SER A 113 -33.04 5.22 8.79
N PHE A 114 -33.30 3.96 9.17
CA PHE A 114 -32.28 3.10 9.75
C PHE A 114 -31.17 2.82 8.73
N ARG A 115 -31.52 2.50 7.48
CA ARG A 115 -30.54 2.24 6.41
C ARG A 115 -29.70 3.47 6.08
N ASP A 116 -30.28 4.67 6.10
CA ASP A 116 -29.55 5.93 5.89
C ASP A 116 -28.57 6.20 7.04
N GLN A 117 -29.01 6.00 8.29
CA GLN A 117 -28.13 6.11 9.45
C GLN A 117 -26.99 5.09 9.38
N PHE A 118 -27.31 3.83 9.08
CA PHE A 118 -26.30 2.78 8.97
C PHE A 118 -25.32 3.07 7.83
N SER A 119 -25.81 3.51 6.66
CA SER A 119 -25.00 3.99 5.52
C SER A 119 -24.04 5.10 5.94
N SER A 120 -24.52 6.09 6.70
CA SER A 120 -23.68 7.18 7.22
C SER A 120 -22.61 6.66 8.17
N THR A 121 -22.95 5.71 9.04
CA THR A 121 -21.98 5.10 9.98
C THR A 121 -20.91 4.31 9.24
N VAL A 122 -21.28 3.43 8.31
CA VAL A 122 -20.29 2.64 7.55
C VAL A 122 -19.45 3.53 6.62
N THR A 123 -20.03 4.58 6.04
CA THR A 123 -19.29 5.58 5.26
C THR A 123 -18.26 6.29 6.14
N ALA A 124 -18.62 6.72 7.34
CA ALA A 124 -17.69 7.37 8.26
C ALA A 124 -16.55 6.43 8.68
N GLN A 125 -16.83 5.14 8.90
CA GLN A 125 -15.78 4.15 9.20
C GLN A 125 -14.85 3.92 8.00
N LEU A 126 -15.39 3.84 6.79
CA LEU A 126 -14.58 3.74 5.56
C LEU A 126 -13.66 4.96 5.42
N VAL A 127 -14.20 6.18 5.57
CA VAL A 127 -13.41 7.42 5.50
C VAL A 127 -12.31 7.40 6.55
N LYS A 128 -12.63 7.02 7.80
CA LYS A 128 -11.64 6.93 8.88
C LYS A 128 -10.54 5.91 8.57
N ALA A 129 -10.88 4.74 8.04
CA ALA A 129 -9.91 3.72 7.65
C ALA A 129 -9.01 4.21 6.51
N LEU A 130 -9.59 4.84 5.47
CA LEU A 130 -8.83 5.40 4.36
C LEU A 130 -7.91 6.54 4.81
N ASP A 131 -8.39 7.43 5.70
CA ASP A 131 -7.60 8.52 6.27
C ASP A 131 -6.47 8.00 7.17
N GLY A 132 -6.71 6.91 7.91
CA GLY A 132 -5.70 6.23 8.72
C GLY A 132 -4.55 5.68 7.86
N VAL A 133 -4.88 5.03 6.75
CA VAL A 133 -3.90 4.38 5.86
C VAL A 133 -3.24 5.38 4.90
N LEU A 134 -4.02 6.15 4.16
CA LEU A 134 -3.53 7.02 3.07
C LEU A 134 -3.28 8.46 3.51
N GLY A 135 -3.63 8.82 4.75
CA GLY A 135 -3.66 10.21 5.21
C GLY A 135 -4.95 10.91 4.80
N ALA A 136 -5.30 11.96 5.54
CA ALA A 136 -6.42 12.82 5.20
C ALA A 136 -6.15 13.53 3.88
N VAL A 137 -7.16 13.65 3.03
CA VAL A 137 -7.04 14.34 1.73
C VAL A 137 -6.92 15.85 1.95
N PRO A 138 -5.79 16.50 1.61
CA PRO A 138 -5.69 17.95 1.72
C PRO A 138 -6.67 18.63 0.77
N THR A 139 -7.27 19.73 1.20
CA THR A 139 -8.20 20.51 0.36
C THR A 139 -7.53 20.92 -0.95
N GLY A 140 -8.16 20.61 -2.09
CA GLY A 140 -7.63 20.94 -3.41
C GLY A 140 -6.47 20.07 -3.90
N SER A 141 -6.11 18.99 -3.19
CA SER A 141 -5.00 18.10 -3.59
C SER A 141 -5.40 17.07 -4.64
N LEU A 142 -6.69 16.70 -4.71
CA LEU A 142 -7.18 15.76 -5.70
C LEU A 142 -7.34 16.46 -7.05
N PRO A 143 -6.95 15.80 -8.15
CA PRO A 143 -7.17 16.32 -9.50
C PRO A 143 -8.65 16.62 -9.75
N SER A 144 -8.86 17.68 -10.54
CA SER A 144 -10.17 18.14 -10.95
C SER A 144 -10.74 17.39 -12.15
N ASP A 145 -9.90 16.68 -12.89
CA ASP A 145 -10.22 15.98 -14.13
C ASP A 145 -10.06 14.45 -13.99
N ASP A 146 -11.18 13.74 -14.12
CA ASP A 146 -11.22 12.26 -14.10
C ASP A 146 -11.05 11.68 -15.52
N SER A 147 -10.51 12.46 -16.45
CA SER A 147 -10.37 12.06 -17.86
C SER A 147 -9.05 11.35 -18.12
N GLY A 148 -9.11 10.30 -18.94
CA GLY A 148 -7.91 9.58 -19.41
C GLY A 148 -7.65 8.23 -18.73
N PHE A 149 -8.52 7.81 -17.80
CA PHE A 149 -8.45 6.47 -17.22
C PHE A 149 -9.17 5.42 -18.08
N PRO A 150 -8.70 4.16 -18.09
CA PRO A 150 -9.40 3.07 -18.74
C PRO A 150 -10.84 2.91 -18.23
N ALA A 151 -11.79 2.64 -19.14
CA ALA A 151 -13.22 2.56 -18.84
C ALA A 151 -13.63 1.46 -17.83
N LYS A 152 -12.72 0.53 -17.51
CA LYS A 152 -12.93 -0.52 -16.51
C LYS A 152 -12.89 0.01 -15.07
N TYR A 153 -12.32 1.19 -14.84
CA TYR A 153 -12.25 1.81 -13.51
C TYR A 153 -13.46 2.70 -13.29
N GLY A 154 -14.20 2.46 -12.22
CA GLY A 154 -15.30 3.30 -11.80
C GLY A 154 -14.85 4.55 -11.05
N PRO A 155 -15.78 5.44 -10.71
CA PRO A 155 -15.47 6.67 -10.00
C PRO A 155 -14.80 6.46 -8.64
N LEU A 156 -15.15 5.37 -7.94
CA LEU A 156 -14.55 5.06 -6.64
C LEU A 156 -13.09 4.63 -6.79
N GLU A 157 -12.77 3.78 -7.77
CA GLU A 157 -11.41 3.33 -8.03
C GLU A 157 -10.51 4.49 -8.43
N VAL A 158 -11.01 5.39 -9.27
CA VAL A 158 -10.31 6.63 -9.65
C VAL A 158 -10.08 7.52 -8.42
N TYR A 159 -11.09 7.70 -7.57
CA TYR A 159 -10.94 8.44 -6.32
C TYR A 159 -9.88 7.83 -5.39
N LEU A 160 -9.89 6.51 -5.18
CA LEU A 160 -8.92 5.81 -4.35
C LEU A 160 -7.50 5.92 -4.92
N PHE A 161 -7.36 5.82 -6.24
CA PHE A 161 -6.09 6.04 -6.91
C PHE A 161 -5.57 7.48 -6.70
N ASP A 162 -6.44 8.48 -6.78
CA ASP A 162 -6.05 9.88 -6.58
C ASP A 162 -5.61 10.15 -5.15
N ARG A 163 -6.27 9.51 -4.17
CA ARG A 163 -5.81 9.52 -2.78
C ARG A 163 -4.44 8.88 -2.63
N LEU A 164 -4.19 7.75 -3.29
CA LEU A 164 -2.87 7.12 -3.28
C LEU A 164 -1.82 8.06 -3.89
N ARG A 165 -2.13 8.71 -5.02
CA ARG A 165 -1.24 9.72 -5.65
C ARG A 165 -0.93 10.88 -4.70
N ALA A 166 -1.90 11.34 -3.93
CA ALA A 166 -1.67 12.37 -2.91
C ALA A 166 -0.79 11.83 -1.77
N SER A 167 -1.08 10.62 -1.29
CA SER A 167 -0.35 9.97 -0.19
C SER A 167 1.13 9.78 -0.50
N VAL A 168 1.48 9.32 -1.70
CA VAL A 168 2.89 9.16 -2.12
C VAL A 168 3.63 10.49 -2.31
N ASN A 169 2.93 11.64 -2.25
CA ASN A 169 3.55 12.97 -2.29
C ASN A 169 3.48 13.68 -0.93
N ASP A 170 2.96 13.05 0.11
CA ASP A 170 2.92 13.59 1.47
C ASP A 170 4.10 13.05 2.30
N THR A 171 4.97 13.93 2.77
CA THR A 171 6.12 13.59 3.64
C THR A 171 5.73 12.91 4.95
N GLY A 172 4.49 13.07 5.41
CA GLY A 172 3.95 12.40 6.61
C GLY A 172 3.39 11.00 6.34
N SER A 173 3.26 10.60 5.07
CA SER A 173 2.72 9.30 4.70
C SER A 173 3.76 8.19 4.85
N GLY A 174 3.30 7.01 5.28
CA GLY A 174 4.10 5.77 5.24
C GLY A 174 4.42 5.32 3.81
N PHE A 175 3.64 5.77 2.83
CA PHE A 175 3.85 5.49 1.40
C PHE A 175 4.73 6.53 0.70
N TYR A 176 5.27 7.51 1.44
CA TYR A 176 6.17 8.51 0.86
C TYR A 176 7.41 7.81 0.28
N PRO A 177 7.73 7.93 -1.02
CA PRO A 177 8.77 7.14 -1.68
C PRO A 177 10.14 7.21 -0.99
N PRO A 178 10.63 8.37 -0.49
CA PRO A 178 11.85 8.39 0.31
C PRO A 178 11.79 7.53 1.58
N THR A 179 10.65 7.52 2.29
CA THR A 179 10.44 6.65 3.46
C THR A 179 10.51 5.18 3.09
N VAL A 180 9.87 4.79 1.98
CA VAL A 180 9.87 3.40 1.49
C VAL A 180 11.29 2.98 1.07
N VAL A 181 11.99 3.80 0.29
CA VAL A 181 13.36 3.50 -0.18
C VAL A 181 14.34 3.39 0.98
N LEU A 182 14.24 4.25 1.99
CA LEU A 182 15.10 4.19 3.18
C LEU A 182 14.73 3.04 4.13
N GLY A 183 13.49 2.54 4.06
CA GLY A 183 13.02 1.38 4.83
C GLY A 183 13.39 0.04 4.22
N ALA A 184 13.75 0.02 2.93
CA ALA A 184 14.11 -1.19 2.22
C ALA A 184 15.40 -1.82 2.75
N THR A 185 15.34 -3.10 3.16
CA THR A 185 16.48 -3.80 3.75
C THR A 185 17.03 -4.92 2.87
N ASP A 186 16.20 -5.58 2.06
CA ASP A 186 16.62 -6.68 1.20
C ASP A 186 15.90 -6.66 -0.17
N PRO A 187 16.46 -5.97 -1.18
CA PRO A 187 17.78 -5.34 -1.19
C PRO A 187 17.77 -3.97 -0.50
N THR A 188 18.92 -3.58 0.06
CA THR A 188 19.13 -2.20 0.52
C THR A 188 19.12 -1.27 -0.69
N LEU A 189 18.25 -0.25 -0.71
CA LEU A 189 18.12 0.69 -1.85
C LEU A 189 18.89 2.01 -1.65
N GLU A 190 19.37 2.31 -0.45
CA GLU A 190 20.12 3.55 -0.16
C GLU A 190 21.24 3.31 0.87
N PRO A 191 22.52 3.24 0.46
CA PRO A 191 22.98 3.15 -0.92
C PRO A 191 22.71 1.75 -1.50
N TYR A 192 22.41 1.68 -2.79
CA TYR A 192 22.19 0.42 -3.50
C TYR A 192 23.52 -0.17 -4.00
N ASP A 193 23.71 -1.47 -3.83
CA ASP A 193 24.87 -2.20 -4.36
C ASP A 193 24.60 -2.58 -5.83
N LEU A 194 25.35 -1.95 -6.73
CA LEU A 194 25.24 -2.12 -8.17
C LEU A 194 26.12 -3.28 -8.68
N GLY A 195 27.12 -3.71 -7.90
CA GLY A 195 28.08 -4.73 -8.31
C GLY A 195 29.03 -4.26 -9.42
N ASP A 196 29.42 -5.19 -10.29
CA ASP A 196 30.41 -4.97 -11.34
C ASP A 196 29.72 -4.75 -12.69
N ILE A 197 30.25 -3.81 -13.49
CA ILE A 197 29.80 -3.50 -14.85
C ILE A 197 30.99 -3.61 -15.80
N ASP A 198 30.81 -4.41 -16.87
CA ASP A 198 31.74 -4.44 -17.99
C ASP A 198 31.48 -3.25 -18.92
N LEU A 199 32.48 -2.40 -19.10
CA LEU A 199 32.38 -1.23 -19.98
C LEU A 199 32.81 -1.56 -21.42
N GLY A 200 33.49 -2.69 -21.63
CA GLY A 200 34.00 -3.17 -22.90
C GLY A 200 35.39 -2.66 -23.27
N SER A 201 35.82 -2.98 -24.49
CA SER A 201 37.17 -2.68 -24.99
C SER A 201 37.23 -1.41 -25.83
N TYR A 202 38.20 -0.53 -25.56
CA TYR A 202 38.39 0.73 -26.28
C TYR A 202 39.86 0.98 -26.64
N LYS A 203 40.09 1.77 -27.68
CA LYS A 203 41.42 2.25 -28.03
C LYS A 203 41.84 3.40 -27.11
N ILE A 204 42.93 3.20 -26.38
CA ILE A 204 43.63 4.23 -25.59
C ILE A 204 44.99 4.46 -26.26
N GLY A 205 45.12 5.60 -26.96
CA GLY A 205 46.26 5.82 -27.86
C GLY A 205 46.22 4.84 -29.03
N VAL A 206 47.23 3.97 -29.12
CA VAL A 206 47.34 2.93 -30.18
C VAL A 206 46.96 1.53 -29.69
N ALA A 207 46.84 1.32 -28.38
CA ALA A 207 46.54 0.03 -27.79
C ALA A 207 45.02 -0.13 -27.54
N THR A 208 44.53 -1.35 -27.67
CA THR A 208 43.19 -1.72 -27.21
C THR A 208 43.27 -2.10 -25.74
N ALA A 209 42.37 -1.59 -24.93
CA ALA A 209 42.31 -1.83 -23.50
C ALA A 209 40.89 -2.14 -23.06
N ASP A 210 40.76 -3.04 -22.10
CA ASP A 210 39.48 -3.44 -21.52
C ASP A 210 39.18 -2.57 -20.30
N LEU A 211 37.98 -1.98 -20.28
CA LEU A 211 37.53 -1.11 -19.21
C LEU A 211 36.53 -1.87 -18.33
N GLY A 212 36.76 -1.85 -17.03
CA GLY A 212 35.87 -2.43 -16.03
C GLY A 212 35.48 -1.41 -14.97
N PHE A 213 34.27 -1.57 -14.45
CA PHE A 213 33.76 -0.86 -13.28
C PHE A 213 33.40 -1.91 -12.23
N LYS A 214 33.97 -1.79 -11.02
CA LYS A 214 33.84 -2.79 -9.95
C LYS A 214 33.29 -2.15 -8.68
N ARG A 215 32.55 -2.93 -7.90
CA ARG A 215 32.00 -2.53 -6.59
C ARG A 215 31.22 -1.22 -6.68
N GLY A 216 30.32 -1.14 -7.66
CA GLY A 216 29.45 -0.01 -7.85
C GLY A 216 28.51 0.18 -6.68
N SER A 217 28.31 1.43 -6.27
CA SER A 217 27.31 1.80 -5.27
C SER A 217 26.58 3.06 -5.72
N ILE A 218 25.25 3.03 -5.66
CA ILE A 218 24.38 4.15 -6.04
C ILE A 218 23.86 4.82 -4.77
N LYS A 219 24.09 6.13 -4.66
CA LYS A 219 23.58 6.98 -3.59
C LYS A 219 22.63 8.04 -4.14
N GLY A 220 21.50 8.24 -3.46
CA GLY A 220 20.49 9.25 -3.80
C GLY A 220 19.23 8.69 -4.48
N ILE A 221 19.02 7.36 -4.48
CA ILE A 221 17.77 6.75 -4.94
C ILE A 221 16.59 7.20 -4.06
N SER A 222 16.84 7.38 -2.75
CA SER A 222 15.84 7.88 -1.80
C SER A 222 15.38 9.30 -2.09
N ASN A 223 16.12 10.07 -2.90
CA ASN A 223 15.66 11.36 -3.42
C ASN A 223 14.72 11.14 -4.62
N VAL A 224 13.66 10.37 -4.43
CA VAL A 224 12.67 10.03 -5.45
C VAL A 224 11.36 10.76 -5.20
N LEU A 225 10.76 11.25 -6.29
CA LEU A 225 9.45 11.88 -6.31
C LEU A 225 8.60 11.24 -7.40
N ILE A 226 7.30 11.05 -7.13
CA ILE A 226 6.32 10.59 -8.12
C ILE A 226 5.26 11.69 -8.26
N PRO A 227 5.46 12.69 -9.13
CA PRO A 227 4.48 13.76 -9.29
C PRO A 227 3.10 13.20 -9.62
N VAL A 228 2.03 13.79 -9.08
CA VAL A 228 0.64 13.33 -9.29
C VAL A 228 0.30 13.12 -10.77
N LYS A 229 0.74 14.04 -11.63
CA LYS A 229 0.51 14.00 -13.09
C LYS A 229 1.27 12.89 -13.83
N ASP A 230 2.31 12.34 -13.20
CA ASP A 230 3.19 11.34 -13.78
C ASP A 230 2.78 9.91 -13.39
N ALA A 231 1.69 9.77 -12.62
CA ALA A 231 1.09 8.50 -12.26
C ALA A 231 -0.32 8.37 -12.86
N ALA A 232 -0.62 7.24 -13.49
CA ALA A 232 -1.91 6.95 -14.10
C ALA A 232 -2.33 5.48 -13.93
N LEU A 233 -3.64 5.24 -13.86
CA LEU A 233 -4.20 3.90 -14.01
C LEU A 233 -4.08 3.44 -15.46
N THR A 234 -3.73 2.17 -15.65
CA THR A 234 -3.51 1.53 -16.95
C THR A 234 -4.28 0.20 -17.00
N ASP A 235 -4.33 -0.43 -18.18
CA ASP A 235 -4.98 -1.74 -18.31
C ASP A 235 -4.32 -2.85 -17.47
N ARG A 236 -3.05 -2.66 -17.08
CA ARG A 236 -2.27 -3.66 -16.33
C ARG A 236 -2.01 -3.29 -14.86
N GLY A 237 -2.48 -2.12 -14.41
CA GLY A 237 -2.25 -1.63 -13.04
C GLY A 237 -1.91 -0.15 -13.04
N ILE A 238 -0.82 0.27 -12.40
CA ILE A 238 -0.39 1.67 -12.30
C ILE A 238 0.88 1.90 -13.12
N GLY A 239 0.88 2.89 -14.00
CA GLY A 239 2.09 3.42 -14.63
C GLY A 239 2.54 4.68 -13.89
N ALA A 240 3.83 4.80 -13.58
CA ALA A 240 4.38 5.95 -12.86
C ALA A 240 5.74 6.39 -13.44
N THR A 241 6.02 7.69 -13.44
CA THR A 241 7.38 8.22 -13.66
C THR A 241 8.01 8.61 -12.35
N LEU A 242 9.08 7.92 -11.98
CA LEU A 242 9.94 8.20 -10.84
C LEU A 242 10.94 9.30 -11.26
N ARG A 243 11.02 10.38 -10.49
CA ARG A 243 11.99 11.46 -10.72
C ARG A 243 12.98 11.52 -9.57
N PHE A 244 14.26 11.37 -9.88
CA PHE A 244 15.32 11.30 -8.86
C PHE A 244 16.10 12.62 -8.76
N GLY A 245 16.62 12.95 -7.58
CA GLY A 245 17.43 14.16 -7.37
C GLY A 245 16.65 15.46 -7.60
N ARG A 246 15.37 15.50 -7.18
CA ARG A 246 14.51 16.69 -7.29
C ARG A 246 14.22 17.37 -5.95
N LEU A 247 14.37 16.64 -4.85
CA LEU A 247 14.18 17.15 -3.50
C LEU A 247 15.45 17.88 -3.04
N PRO A 248 15.34 18.96 -2.24
CA PRO A 248 16.50 19.73 -1.77
C PRO A 248 17.46 18.94 -0.87
N GLY A 249 17.07 17.75 -0.41
CA GLY A 249 17.81 16.90 0.53
C GLY A 249 17.55 17.29 1.98
N ASP A 250 17.77 16.34 2.88
CA ASP A 250 17.74 16.53 4.34
C ASP A 250 18.73 15.59 5.04
N VAL A 251 18.55 15.35 6.35
CA VAL A 251 19.43 14.48 7.14
C VAL A 251 19.41 13.02 6.66
N LYS A 252 18.28 12.54 6.11
CA LYS A 252 18.07 11.16 5.68
C LYS A 252 18.09 11.01 4.16
N VAL A 253 17.54 11.98 3.43
CA VAL A 253 17.46 11.99 1.97
C VAL A 253 18.66 12.76 1.41
N PRO A 254 19.58 12.13 0.67
CA PRO A 254 20.73 12.82 0.08
C PRO A 254 20.29 13.97 -0.83
N ALA A 255 21.00 15.10 -0.77
CA ALA A 255 20.83 16.19 -1.71
C ALA A 255 21.26 15.76 -3.13
N PRO A 256 20.68 16.35 -4.20
CA PRO A 256 21.10 16.08 -5.57
C PRO A 256 22.58 16.48 -5.79
N PRO A 257 23.27 15.86 -6.76
CA PRO A 257 22.79 14.87 -7.73
C PRO A 257 22.84 13.42 -7.22
N LEU A 258 22.21 12.51 -7.96
CA LEU A 258 22.41 11.07 -7.76
C LEU A 258 23.87 10.73 -8.11
N THR A 259 24.52 9.93 -7.26
CA THR A 259 25.94 9.63 -7.40
C THR A 259 26.15 8.13 -7.47
N ILE A 260 26.93 7.67 -8.44
CA ILE A 260 27.45 6.29 -8.50
C ILE A 260 28.95 6.35 -8.18
N THR A 261 29.39 5.57 -7.21
CA THR A 261 30.80 5.44 -6.85
C THR A 261 31.26 4.00 -7.05
N GLY A 262 32.55 3.80 -7.31
CA GLY A 262 33.12 2.47 -7.40
C GLY A 262 34.60 2.53 -7.72
N ARG A 263 35.13 1.39 -8.16
CA ARG A 263 36.50 1.24 -8.67
C ARG A 263 36.46 1.12 -10.18
N TRP A 264 37.33 1.81 -10.88
CA TRP A 264 37.52 1.58 -12.32
C TRP A 264 38.86 0.89 -12.56
N SER A 265 38.93 0.12 -13.63
CA SER A 265 40.17 -0.54 -14.07
C SER A 265 40.29 -0.48 -15.58
N VAL A 266 41.49 -0.24 -16.08
CA VAL A 266 41.88 -0.38 -17.48
C VAL A 266 42.97 -1.45 -17.54
N SER A 267 42.70 -2.53 -18.26
CA SER A 267 43.69 -3.60 -18.49
C SER A 267 44.10 -3.59 -19.95
N PHE A 268 45.40 -3.66 -20.24
CA PHE A 268 45.90 -3.77 -21.62
C PHE A 268 46.21 -5.25 -21.91
N PRO A 269 45.30 -6.00 -22.58
CA PRO A 269 45.55 -7.40 -22.86
C PRO A 269 46.73 -7.56 -23.82
N ASP A 270 47.77 -8.27 -23.39
CA ASP A 270 48.85 -8.69 -24.28
C ASP A 270 48.35 -9.81 -25.21
N THR A 271 48.00 -9.42 -26.43
CA THR A 271 47.53 -10.34 -27.48
C THR A 271 48.55 -11.45 -27.82
N ALA A 272 49.85 -11.28 -27.51
CA ALA A 272 50.86 -12.31 -27.72
C ALA A 272 50.88 -13.38 -26.61
N ALA A 273 50.59 -12.99 -25.36
CA ALA A 273 50.52 -13.90 -24.22
C ALA A 273 49.21 -14.72 -24.18
N ALA A 274 48.08 -14.13 -24.60
CA ALA A 274 46.78 -14.81 -24.64
C ALA A 274 46.74 -15.98 -25.65
N ALA A 275 47.53 -15.92 -26.73
CA ALA A 275 47.66 -17.01 -27.70
C ALA A 275 48.62 -18.14 -27.25
N ALA A 276 49.45 -17.89 -26.23
CA ALA A 276 50.46 -18.82 -25.73
C ALA A 276 50.05 -19.53 -24.41
N ALA A 277 49.01 -19.05 -23.73
CA ALA A 277 48.54 -19.64 -22.48
C ALA A 277 47.65 -20.88 -22.73
N ALA A 278 48.18 -22.06 -22.42
CA ALA A 278 47.36 -23.26 -22.23
C ALA A 278 46.41 -23.06 -21.01
N PRO A 279 45.24 -23.73 -20.96
CA PRO A 279 44.15 -23.39 -20.05
C PRO A 279 44.45 -23.54 -18.54
N GLU A 280 45.60 -24.11 -18.17
CA GLU A 280 45.86 -24.52 -16.79
C GLU A 280 46.77 -23.56 -16.00
N HIS A 281 47.36 -22.52 -16.62
CA HIS A 281 48.21 -21.54 -15.92
C HIS A 281 48.08 -20.10 -16.46
N ALA A 282 46.87 -19.56 -16.53
CA ALA A 282 46.67 -18.12 -16.70
C ALA A 282 46.76 -17.39 -15.36
N THR A 283 47.97 -17.28 -14.78
CA THR A 283 48.22 -16.23 -13.78
C THR A 283 48.30 -14.92 -14.54
N ALA A 284 47.26 -14.09 -14.43
CA ALA A 284 47.25 -12.73 -14.93
C ALA A 284 48.50 -12.00 -14.42
N ASN A 285 49.44 -11.68 -15.32
CA ASN A 285 50.55 -10.80 -15.01
C ASN A 285 49.97 -9.42 -14.69
N GLY A 286 50.00 -9.04 -13.41
CA GLY A 286 49.37 -7.83 -12.88
C GLY A 286 50.13 -6.52 -13.09
N ASP A 287 50.92 -6.40 -14.16
CA ASP A 287 51.77 -5.20 -14.38
C ASP A 287 51.15 -4.15 -15.32
N ASP A 288 50.13 -4.49 -16.12
CA ASP A 288 49.52 -3.58 -17.11
C ASP A 288 48.06 -3.22 -16.81
N THR A 289 47.69 -3.18 -15.52
CA THR A 289 46.37 -2.71 -15.08
C THR A 289 46.49 -1.37 -14.37
N ILE A 290 45.79 -0.36 -14.88
CA ILE A 290 45.66 0.95 -14.24
C ILE A 290 44.31 0.99 -13.53
N GLU A 291 44.30 1.36 -12.25
CA GLU A 291 43.08 1.41 -11.44
C GLU A 291 42.95 2.72 -10.67
N GLY A 292 41.74 2.97 -10.18
CA GLY A 292 41.48 3.97 -9.17
C GLY A 292 40.00 4.10 -8.85
N ASP A 293 39.63 5.19 -8.20
CA ASP A 293 38.26 5.46 -7.80
C ASP A 293 37.53 6.23 -8.90
N ILE A 294 36.25 5.93 -9.07
CA ILE A 294 35.39 6.57 -10.05
C ILE A 294 34.15 7.12 -9.35
N THR A 295 33.82 8.36 -9.69
CA THR A 295 32.61 9.03 -9.25
C THR A 295 31.84 9.50 -10.46
N ILE A 296 30.58 9.08 -10.54
CA ILE A 296 29.66 9.41 -11.62
C ILE A 296 28.52 10.21 -11.01
N LYS A 297 28.33 11.45 -11.47
CA LYS A 297 27.19 12.28 -11.07
C LYS A 297 26.16 12.25 -12.18
N ILE A 298 24.89 12.05 -11.79
CA ILE A 298 23.77 12.00 -12.72
C ILE A 298 22.80 13.09 -12.33
N ASP A 299 22.72 14.10 -13.18
CA ASP A 299 21.77 15.18 -13.02
C ASP A 299 20.40 14.74 -13.48
N HIS A 300 19.42 14.96 -12.61
CA HIS A 300 18.01 14.84 -12.94
C HIS A 300 17.50 13.50 -13.53
N PRO A 301 17.98 12.30 -13.12
CA PRO A 301 17.53 11.05 -13.71
C PRO A 301 16.04 10.80 -13.47
N SER A 302 15.45 9.95 -14.32
CA SER A 302 14.08 9.48 -14.17
C SER A 302 13.95 8.01 -14.55
N ALA A 303 12.89 7.36 -14.11
CA ALA A 303 12.55 6.01 -14.53
C ALA A 303 11.05 5.88 -14.73
N THR A 304 10.63 5.09 -15.73
CA THR A 304 9.23 4.72 -15.90
C THR A 304 9.00 3.35 -15.26
N ALA A 305 8.05 3.28 -14.32
CA ALA A 305 7.67 2.06 -13.63
C ALA A 305 6.26 1.61 -14.07
N GLY A 306 6.10 0.31 -14.28
CA GLY A 306 4.81 -0.35 -14.45
C GLY A 306 4.56 -1.28 -13.28
N LEU A 307 3.48 -1.05 -12.54
CA LEU A 307 3.13 -1.78 -11.33
C LEU A 307 1.83 -2.56 -11.53
N SER A 308 1.83 -3.83 -11.16
CA SER A 308 0.64 -4.69 -11.11
C SER A 308 0.27 -5.00 -9.66
N PHE A 309 -1.02 -5.20 -9.38
CA PHE A 309 -1.50 -5.48 -8.03
C PHE A 309 -2.40 -6.73 -8.05
N SER A 310 -2.21 -7.62 -7.08
CA SER A 310 -3.06 -8.80 -6.88
C SER A 310 -3.25 -9.09 -5.39
N GLY A 311 -4.14 -10.02 -5.05
CA GLY A 311 -4.50 -10.33 -3.66
C GLY A 311 -5.93 -9.88 -3.35
N ARG A 312 -6.60 -10.59 -2.43
CA ARG A 312 -8.01 -10.30 -2.09
C ARG A 312 -8.15 -9.25 -1.00
N ASP A 313 -7.13 -9.09 -0.18
CA ASP A 313 -7.07 -8.19 0.97
C ASP A 313 -5.65 -7.67 1.20
N ALA A 314 -5.43 -6.96 2.30
CA ALA A 314 -4.14 -6.40 2.67
C ALA A 314 -3.08 -7.50 2.91
N ASP A 315 -3.46 -8.64 3.48
CA ASP A 315 -2.55 -9.72 3.83
C ASP A 315 -2.07 -10.47 2.58
N GLU A 316 -2.95 -10.61 1.59
CA GLU A 316 -2.65 -11.23 0.29
C GLU A 316 -2.09 -10.24 -0.75
N LEU A 317 -2.08 -8.93 -0.46
CA LEU A 317 -1.65 -7.88 -1.39
C LEU A 317 -0.28 -8.19 -1.97
N THR A 318 -0.13 -8.28 -3.27
CA THR A 318 1.15 -8.46 -3.95
C THR A 318 1.32 -7.37 -5.00
N ILE A 319 2.45 -6.68 -4.95
CA ILE A 319 2.85 -5.67 -5.91
C ILE A 319 3.89 -6.29 -6.84
N GLY A 320 3.63 -6.27 -8.14
CA GLY A 320 4.56 -6.67 -9.19
C GLY A 320 5.19 -5.44 -9.86
N LEU A 321 6.46 -5.55 -10.23
CA LEU A 321 7.19 -4.54 -11.02
C LEU A 321 7.37 -5.04 -12.46
N ASP A 322 6.33 -4.86 -13.27
CA ASP A 322 6.27 -5.32 -14.66
C ASP A 322 7.30 -4.63 -15.56
N ALA A 323 7.60 -3.36 -15.28
CA ALA A 323 8.56 -2.56 -16.03
C ALA A 323 9.28 -1.60 -15.09
N LEU A 324 10.56 -1.40 -15.33
CA LEU A 324 11.36 -0.32 -14.76
C LEU A 324 12.38 0.11 -15.81
N THR A 325 12.13 1.23 -16.48
CA THR A 325 12.98 1.71 -17.58
C THR A 325 13.63 3.03 -17.20
N LEU A 326 14.94 3.03 -17.08
CA LEU A 326 15.73 4.22 -16.78
C LEU A 326 15.78 5.16 -18.00
N ALA A 327 15.56 6.44 -17.73
CA ALA A 327 15.67 7.53 -18.69
C ALA A 327 16.73 8.50 -18.19
N ILE A 328 17.95 8.31 -18.69
CA ILE A 328 19.15 9.08 -18.36
C ILE A 328 19.80 9.51 -19.68
N ALA A 329 20.03 10.80 -19.87
CA ALA A 329 20.77 11.28 -21.04
C ALA A 329 22.28 11.31 -20.75
N THR A 330 23.11 10.88 -21.68
CA THR A 330 24.59 10.84 -21.52
C THR A 330 25.19 12.22 -21.24
N LYS A 331 24.54 13.29 -21.69
CA LYS A 331 24.94 14.68 -21.39
C LYS A 331 24.78 15.07 -19.92
N ASP A 332 23.87 14.42 -19.20
CA ASP A 332 23.57 14.68 -17.79
C ASP A 332 24.41 13.79 -16.85
N LEU A 333 25.30 12.98 -17.44
CA LEU A 333 26.28 12.13 -16.76
C LEU A 333 27.66 12.78 -16.77
N GLN A 334 28.20 13.04 -15.58
CA GLN A 334 29.58 13.51 -15.40
C GLN A 334 30.43 12.43 -14.73
N ILE A 335 31.51 12.01 -15.39
CA ILE A 335 32.43 11.01 -14.87
C ILE A 335 33.73 11.68 -14.45
N THR A 336 34.08 11.53 -13.17
CA THR A 336 35.36 11.92 -12.59
C THR A 336 36.09 10.68 -12.12
N VAL A 337 37.39 10.60 -12.39
CA VAL A 337 38.24 9.49 -11.96
C VAL A 337 39.48 9.97 -11.24
N ASP A 338 39.82 9.26 -10.19
CA ASP A 338 41.09 9.33 -9.50
C ASP A 338 41.93 8.10 -9.88
N PHE A 339 43.24 8.21 -9.74
CA PHE A 339 44.20 7.17 -10.14
C PHE A 339 45.01 6.78 -8.91
N ASP A 340 45.13 5.48 -8.63
CA ASP A 340 45.92 4.99 -7.50
C ASP A 340 47.40 5.35 -7.63
N GLN A 341 47.88 5.43 -8.88
CA GLN A 341 49.26 5.78 -9.21
C GLN A 341 49.30 6.82 -10.34
N PRO A 342 50.28 7.74 -10.34
CA PRO A 342 50.47 8.68 -11.44
C PRO A 342 50.66 7.95 -12.78
N THR A 343 49.88 8.33 -13.79
CA THR A 343 49.96 7.72 -15.13
C THR A 343 49.99 8.78 -16.23
N ILE A 344 50.78 8.52 -17.27
CA ILE A 344 50.84 9.34 -18.49
C ILE A 344 49.54 9.26 -19.30
N TRP A 345 48.71 8.22 -19.06
CA TRP A 345 47.48 7.97 -19.79
C TRP A 345 46.26 8.71 -19.24
N LYS A 346 46.43 9.50 -18.17
CA LYS A 346 45.34 10.18 -17.45
C LYS A 346 44.34 10.88 -18.39
N ALA A 347 44.83 11.80 -19.22
CA ALA A 347 43.98 12.56 -20.14
C ALA A 347 43.31 11.69 -21.22
N ALA A 348 43.96 10.60 -21.64
CA ALA A 348 43.40 9.68 -22.63
C ALA A 348 42.29 8.80 -22.03
N ILE A 349 42.50 8.29 -20.81
CA ILE A 349 41.54 7.50 -20.05
C ILE A 349 40.30 8.35 -19.71
N GLU A 350 40.49 9.55 -19.15
CA GLU A 350 39.41 10.49 -18.83
C GLU A 350 38.57 10.81 -20.07
N LYS A 351 39.22 11.01 -21.23
CA LYS A 351 38.54 11.26 -22.50
C LYS A 351 37.74 10.07 -22.99
N VAL A 352 38.26 8.84 -22.84
CA VAL A 352 37.54 7.62 -23.24
C VAL A 352 36.34 7.39 -22.33
N LEU A 353 36.52 7.48 -21.01
CA LEU A 353 35.43 7.29 -20.04
C LEU A 353 34.29 8.30 -20.24
N ASN A 354 34.60 9.52 -20.65
CA ASN A 354 33.59 10.55 -20.92
C ASN A 354 32.95 10.49 -22.33
N LYS A 355 33.23 9.47 -23.14
CA LYS A 355 32.51 9.25 -24.42
C LYS A 355 31.06 8.83 -24.16
N ASP A 356 30.15 9.27 -25.03
CA ASP A 356 28.73 8.90 -24.94
C ASP A 356 28.52 7.38 -24.97
N GLU A 357 29.31 6.64 -25.75
CA GLU A 357 29.25 5.17 -25.82
C GLU A 357 29.56 4.50 -24.47
N VAL A 358 30.56 4.99 -23.73
CA VAL A 358 30.92 4.46 -22.40
C VAL A 358 29.86 4.84 -21.36
N LYS A 359 29.38 6.09 -21.42
CA LYS A 359 28.27 6.54 -20.57
C LYS A 359 27.00 5.70 -20.81
N GLN A 360 26.73 5.34 -22.05
CA GLN A 360 25.61 4.46 -22.39
C GLN A 360 25.82 3.06 -21.82
N LYS A 361 27.04 2.51 -21.87
CA LYS A 361 27.35 1.21 -21.22
C LYS A 361 27.12 1.23 -19.71
N ILE A 362 27.42 2.34 -19.05
CA ILE A 362 27.10 2.52 -17.62
C ILE A 362 25.58 2.51 -17.41
N ILE A 363 24.82 3.28 -18.21
CA ILE A 363 23.35 3.30 -18.12
C ILE A 363 22.78 1.88 -18.34
N ASP A 364 23.23 1.19 -19.38
CA ASP A 364 22.79 -0.17 -19.72
C ASP A 364 23.14 -1.17 -18.61
N GLY A 365 24.31 -1.02 -17.98
CA GLY A 365 24.72 -1.81 -16.82
C GLY A 365 23.78 -1.61 -15.62
N VAL A 366 23.47 -0.35 -15.28
CA VAL A 366 22.51 -0.03 -14.21
C VAL A 366 21.12 -0.57 -14.53
N GLN A 367 20.66 -0.43 -15.78
CA GLN A 367 19.39 -0.98 -16.25
C GLN A 367 19.36 -2.52 -16.12
N SER A 368 20.43 -3.21 -16.53
CA SER A 368 20.54 -4.67 -16.45
C SER A 368 20.51 -5.18 -15.00
N THR A 369 21.20 -4.49 -14.09
CA THR A 369 21.16 -4.83 -12.65
C THR A 369 19.75 -4.62 -12.10
N ALA A 370 19.13 -3.47 -12.39
CA ALA A 370 17.76 -3.21 -11.97
C ALA A 370 16.76 -4.25 -12.52
N ASP A 371 16.90 -4.66 -13.79
CA ASP A 371 16.07 -5.67 -14.44
C ASP A 371 16.19 -7.05 -13.79
N THR A 372 17.40 -7.41 -13.34
CA THR A 372 17.69 -8.67 -12.66
C THR A 372 17.04 -8.73 -11.28
N HIS A 373 16.99 -7.60 -10.57
CA HIS A 373 16.45 -7.49 -9.22
C HIS A 373 15.00 -6.99 -9.13
N ARG A 374 14.26 -6.91 -10.25
CA ARG A 374 12.87 -6.39 -10.25
C ARG A 374 11.96 -7.15 -9.30
N ALA A 375 12.10 -8.49 -9.22
CA ALA A 375 11.27 -9.31 -8.34
C ALA A 375 11.55 -9.01 -6.86
N ASP A 376 12.82 -8.83 -6.50
CA ASP A 376 13.23 -8.51 -5.13
C ASP A 376 12.73 -7.12 -4.72
N ILE A 377 12.88 -6.12 -5.61
CA ILE A 377 12.33 -4.78 -5.40
C ILE A 377 10.80 -4.82 -5.23
N ALA A 378 10.10 -5.59 -6.07
CA ALA A 378 8.65 -5.72 -6.00
C ALA A 378 8.18 -6.38 -4.68
N LYS A 379 8.93 -7.38 -4.20
CA LYS A 379 8.69 -8.00 -2.90
C LYS A 379 8.87 -7.00 -1.76
N GLU A 380 9.95 -6.23 -1.75
CA GLU A 380 10.20 -5.22 -0.72
C GLU A 380 9.12 -4.12 -0.74
N LEU A 381 8.66 -3.68 -1.92
CA LEU A 381 7.52 -2.76 -2.04
C LEU A 381 6.24 -3.37 -1.45
N THR A 382 6.00 -4.66 -1.68
CA THR A 382 4.86 -5.41 -1.14
C THR A 382 4.91 -5.45 0.38
N ASP A 383 6.03 -5.87 0.94
CA ASP A 383 6.21 -6.04 2.39
C ASP A 383 6.07 -4.69 3.12
N ASN A 384 6.65 -3.63 2.57
CA ASN A 384 6.46 -2.27 3.11
C ASN A 384 5.02 -1.79 3.04
N ALA A 385 4.33 -2.01 1.90
CA ALA A 385 2.93 -1.61 1.76
C ALA A 385 2.03 -2.31 2.78
N ARG A 386 2.23 -3.63 2.98
CA ARG A 386 1.52 -4.41 4.00
C ARG A 386 1.81 -3.88 5.41
N ALA A 387 3.08 -3.66 5.74
CA ALA A 387 3.48 -3.16 7.05
C ALA A 387 2.83 -1.80 7.39
N VAL A 388 2.79 -0.88 6.41
CA VAL A 388 2.10 0.42 6.57
C VAL A 388 0.60 0.21 6.79
N ILE A 389 -0.05 -0.63 5.99
CA ILE A 389 -1.49 -0.90 6.13
C ILE A 389 -1.81 -1.48 7.52
N HIS A 390 -1.10 -2.52 7.95
CA HIS A 390 -1.31 -3.14 9.27
C HIS A 390 -1.13 -2.15 10.42
N THR A 391 -0.02 -1.41 10.42
CA THR A 391 0.29 -0.45 11.49
C THR A 391 -0.80 0.63 11.63
N LYS A 392 -1.47 0.98 10.53
CA LYS A 392 -2.50 2.02 10.49
C LYS A 392 -3.92 1.53 10.72
N LEU A 393 -4.17 0.23 10.56
CA LEU A 393 -5.48 -0.37 10.83
C LEU A 393 -5.60 -0.94 12.25
N GLU A 394 -4.49 -1.29 12.90
CA GLU A 394 -4.47 -1.81 14.28
C GLU A 394 -4.42 -0.72 15.37
N GLY A 395 -4.08 0.52 15.01
CA GLY A 395 -4.09 1.69 15.91
C GLY A 395 -5.32 2.56 15.76
#